data_AF-A0A2W0A950-F1
#
_entry.id   AF-A0A2W0A950-F1
#
_cell.length_a   1.000
_cell.length_b   1.000
_cell.length_c   1.000
_cell.angle_alpha   90.00
_cell.angle_beta   90.00
_cell.angle_gamma   90.00
#
_symmetry.space_group_name_H-M   'P 1'
#
loop_
_entity.id
_entity.type
_entity.pdbx_description
1 polymer ?
#
loop_
_entity_poly.entity_id
_entity_poly.type
_entity_poly.pdbx_seq_one_letter_code
_entity_poly.pdbx_strand_id
1 'polypeptide(L)'
;MKEILGGKGAGLAEMTRIGLPVPYGFTISTACCDYYLKHNHKHPPRLRSEVEKNLSRLERVVGKKFGDARDPLLVSVRSGSARSMPGMMETILNLGLNDQSVEGLARRTNNARFAWDAYRRFVQMYATVVTGLPKEELEGRLRALKERLKAMDDTQVGAEHWQKLVTEYKHYFKEKKGQPFPENPAEQLWGAIGAVFESWMAEKAVTYRRVEHITGLLGTAVNVVQMVFGNTGDNSGTGVCFTRDPSTGEKSFYGDFLANAQGEDVVAGIRTPVPLRELERRMPKV
;
A
#
# COMPACT_ATOMS: atom_id res chain seq x y z
N MET A 1 8.89 20.59 -9.13
CA MET A 1 7.84 19.60 -8.78
C MET A 1 8.43 18.35 -8.11
N LYS A 2 9.40 17.65 -8.71
CA LYS A 2 10.01 16.42 -8.14
C LYS A 2 10.71 16.62 -6.79
N GLU A 3 11.34 17.77 -6.56
CA GLU A 3 12.01 18.05 -5.28
C GLU A 3 11.02 18.12 -4.11
N ILE A 4 9.83 18.68 -4.34
CA ILE A 4 8.79 18.89 -3.32
C ILE A 4 7.89 17.65 -3.18
N LEU A 5 7.45 17.05 -4.29
CA LEU A 5 6.48 15.95 -4.30
C LEU A 5 7.13 14.55 -4.38
N GLY A 6 8.45 14.49 -4.53
CA GLY A 6 9.14 13.27 -4.93
C GLY A 6 8.83 12.87 -6.38
N GLY A 7 9.54 11.86 -6.88
CA GLY A 7 9.35 11.34 -8.24
C GLY A 7 7.96 10.73 -8.43
N LYS A 8 7.49 9.92 -7.46
CA LYS A 8 6.17 9.28 -7.52
C LYS A 8 5.03 10.31 -7.46
N GLY A 9 5.09 11.26 -6.52
CA GLY A 9 4.05 12.28 -6.39
C GLY A 9 3.99 13.21 -7.60
N ALA A 10 5.16 13.61 -8.14
CA ALA A 10 5.20 14.37 -9.38
C ALA A 10 4.63 13.58 -10.57
N GLY A 11 4.93 12.27 -10.67
CA GLY A 11 4.36 11.41 -11.70
C GLY A 11 2.84 11.28 -11.59
N LEU A 12 2.31 11.08 -10.38
CA LEU A 12 0.85 11.04 -10.13
C LEU A 12 0.18 12.35 -10.54
N ALA A 13 0.77 13.50 -10.17
CA ALA A 13 0.25 14.81 -10.54
C ALA A 13 0.26 15.02 -12.05
N GLU A 14 1.34 14.62 -12.73
CA GLU A 14 1.47 14.75 -14.18
C GLU A 14 0.48 13.86 -14.93
N MET A 15 0.38 12.58 -14.57
CA MET A 15 -0.58 11.64 -15.15
C MET A 15 -2.04 12.12 -14.96
N THR A 16 -2.36 12.67 -13.78
CA THR A 16 -3.68 13.25 -13.52
C THR A 16 -3.93 14.48 -14.40
N ARG A 17 -2.93 15.37 -14.55
CA ARG A 17 -3.02 16.58 -15.36
C ARG A 17 -3.28 16.29 -16.84
N ILE A 18 -2.69 15.22 -17.38
CA ILE A 18 -2.87 14.82 -18.78
C ILE A 18 -4.12 13.93 -19.00
N GLY A 19 -4.94 13.71 -17.97
CA GLY A 19 -6.22 13.01 -18.09
C GLY A 19 -6.15 11.48 -18.05
N LEU A 20 -5.04 10.89 -17.59
CA LEU A 20 -5.00 9.45 -17.36
C LEU A 20 -5.88 9.06 -16.16
N PRO A 21 -6.42 7.82 -16.12
CA PRO A 21 -7.30 7.34 -15.05
C PRO A 21 -6.51 7.02 -13.77
N VAL A 22 -5.93 8.04 -13.16
CA VAL A 22 -5.18 7.93 -11.91
C VAL A 22 -6.15 7.96 -10.74
N PRO A 23 -6.07 6.98 -9.80
CA PRO A 23 -6.87 7.05 -8.59
C PRO A 23 -6.59 8.33 -7.79
N TYR A 24 -7.64 8.98 -7.29
CA TYR A 24 -7.52 10.25 -6.57
C TYR A 24 -6.71 10.10 -5.27
N GLY A 25 -6.00 11.17 -4.91
CA GLY A 25 -5.15 11.19 -3.73
C GLY A 25 -4.52 12.55 -3.51
N PHE A 26 -3.56 12.60 -2.59
CA PHE A 26 -2.74 13.78 -2.30
C PHE A 26 -1.33 13.36 -1.89
N THR A 27 -0.39 14.31 -2.00
CA THR A 27 1.01 14.11 -1.64
C THR A 27 1.41 15.08 -0.54
N ILE A 28 1.99 14.56 0.54
CA ILE A 28 2.65 15.34 1.59
C ILE A 28 4.09 15.58 1.17
N SER A 29 4.55 16.83 1.17
CA SER A 29 5.83 17.22 0.59
C SER A 29 7.04 16.67 1.35
N THR A 30 8.17 16.53 0.64
CA THR A 30 9.49 16.23 1.22
C THR A 30 9.92 17.21 2.32
N ALA A 31 9.51 18.48 2.23
CA ALA A 31 9.75 19.49 3.27
C ALA A 31 9.12 19.14 4.63
N CYS A 32 8.00 18.39 4.64
CA CYS A 32 7.40 17.92 5.89
C CYS A 32 8.25 16.83 6.54
N CYS A 33 8.90 15.98 5.74
CA CYS A 33 9.85 14.98 6.22
C CYS A 33 11.10 15.65 6.80
N ASP A 34 11.67 16.63 6.10
CA ASP A 34 12.82 17.41 6.59
C ASP A 34 12.51 18.09 7.93
N TYR A 35 11.34 18.75 8.04
CA TYR A 35 10.89 19.34 9.29
C TYR A 35 10.78 18.30 10.39
N TYR A 36 10.10 17.18 10.12
CA TYR A 36 9.89 16.10 11.07
C TYR A 36 11.21 15.59 11.65
N LEU A 37 12.21 15.34 10.81
CA LEU A 37 13.53 14.85 11.23
C LEU A 37 14.32 15.90 12.02
N LYS A 38 14.20 17.19 11.68
CA LYS A 38 14.90 18.30 12.38
C LYS A 38 14.27 18.70 13.71
N HIS A 39 13.00 18.35 13.95
CA HIS A 39 12.24 18.81 15.13
C HIS A 39 11.87 17.67 16.07
N ASN A 40 12.80 16.74 16.32
CA ASN A 40 12.59 15.59 17.19
C ASN A 40 11.30 14.84 16.86
N HIS A 41 11.10 14.55 15.57
CA HIS A 41 10.02 13.70 15.09
C HIS A 41 8.63 14.32 15.34
N LYS A 42 8.58 15.65 15.44
CA LYS A 42 7.32 16.41 15.52
C LYS A 42 6.90 16.88 14.14
N HIS A 43 5.63 16.68 13.82
CA HIS A 43 5.05 17.19 12.58
C HIS A 43 4.98 18.72 12.56
N PRO A 44 5.03 19.36 11.37
CA PRO A 44 4.72 20.78 11.22
C PRO A 44 3.34 21.12 11.81
N PRO A 45 3.16 22.26 12.50
CA PRO A 45 1.91 22.59 13.20
C PRO A 45 0.65 22.57 12.31
N ARG A 46 0.79 22.92 11.03
CA ARG A 46 -0.33 22.96 10.07
C ARG A 46 -0.54 21.63 9.33
N LEU A 47 0.39 20.68 9.41
CA LEU A 47 0.31 19.46 8.62
C LEU A 47 -0.97 18.68 8.92
N ARG A 48 -1.38 18.66 10.20
CA ARG A 48 -2.57 17.92 10.62
C ARG A 48 -3.85 18.42 9.96
N SER A 49 -4.10 19.72 10.04
CA SER A 49 -5.30 20.31 9.42
C SER A 49 -5.28 20.24 7.90
N GLU A 50 -4.10 20.29 7.26
CA GLU A 50 -3.99 20.11 5.81
C GLU A 50 -4.25 18.67 5.37
N VAL A 51 -3.77 17.66 6.11
CA VAL A 51 -4.08 16.25 5.83
C VAL A 51 -5.58 16.00 6.00
N GLU A 52 -6.18 16.46 7.09
CA GLU A 52 -7.63 16.33 7.35
C GLU A 52 -8.46 16.99 6.23
N LYS A 53 -8.11 18.22 5.83
CA LYS A 53 -8.77 18.94 4.72
C LYS A 53 -8.69 18.19 3.39
N ASN A 54 -7.54 17.63 3.05
CA ASN A 54 -7.35 16.91 1.80
C ASN A 54 -8.00 15.52 1.83
N LEU A 55 -8.03 14.86 2.97
CA LEU A 55 -8.77 13.62 3.17
C LEU A 55 -10.28 13.85 2.98
N SER A 56 -10.86 14.89 3.59
CA SER A 56 -12.27 15.24 3.37
C SER A 56 -12.57 15.64 1.92
N ARG A 57 -11.60 16.23 1.22
CA ARG A 57 -11.74 16.46 -0.23
C ARG A 57 -11.74 15.16 -1.01
N LEU A 58 -10.86 14.22 -0.68
CA LEU A 58 -10.82 12.89 -1.28
C LEU A 58 -12.15 12.15 -1.06
N GLU A 59 -12.65 12.11 0.17
CA GLU A 59 -13.96 11.53 0.50
C GLU A 59 -15.09 12.08 -0.37
N ARG A 60 -15.15 13.41 -0.56
CA ARG A 60 -16.16 14.07 -1.38
C ARG A 60 -16.07 13.70 -2.86
N VAL A 61 -14.86 13.67 -3.41
CA VAL A 61 -14.63 13.36 -4.84
C VAL A 61 -14.93 11.88 -5.13
N VAL A 62 -14.62 10.99 -4.19
CA VAL A 62 -14.83 9.55 -4.33
C VAL A 62 -16.26 9.13 -3.97
N GLY A 63 -16.96 9.92 -3.16
CA GLY A 63 -18.30 9.60 -2.66
C GLY A 63 -18.30 8.53 -1.56
N LYS A 64 -17.20 8.38 -0.84
CA LYS A 64 -17.00 7.39 0.23
C LYS A 64 -16.39 8.04 1.46
N LYS A 65 -16.54 7.42 2.64
CA LYS A 65 -15.97 7.90 3.90
C LYS A 65 -14.84 6.99 4.37
N PHE A 66 -13.77 7.59 4.88
CA PHE A 66 -12.55 6.90 5.27
C PHE A 66 -12.81 5.91 6.41
N GLY A 67 -12.63 4.62 6.14
CA GLY A 67 -12.90 3.53 7.08
C GLY A 67 -14.38 3.38 7.49
N ASP A 68 -15.33 3.80 6.64
CA ASP A 68 -16.76 3.65 6.90
C ASP A 68 -17.22 2.18 6.97
N ALA A 69 -18.15 1.89 7.88
CA ALA A 69 -18.65 0.54 8.14
C ALA A 69 -19.52 -0.05 7.01
N ARG A 70 -19.98 0.77 6.05
CA ARG A 70 -20.87 0.35 4.95
C ARG A 70 -20.18 0.40 3.60
N ASP A 71 -19.54 1.51 3.24
CA ASP A 71 -18.77 1.63 1.98
C ASP A 71 -17.45 2.39 2.24
N PRO A 72 -16.41 1.69 2.73
CA PRO A 72 -15.18 2.34 3.15
C PRO A 72 -14.41 2.92 1.97
N LEU A 73 -13.99 4.18 2.11
CA LEU A 73 -12.80 4.67 1.45
C LEU A 73 -11.59 4.04 2.15
N LEU A 74 -10.78 3.34 1.36
CA LEU A 74 -9.48 2.80 1.77
C LEU A 74 -8.39 3.50 0.98
N VAL A 75 -7.21 3.65 1.56
CA VAL A 75 -6.08 4.32 0.92
C VAL A 75 -4.83 3.45 0.94
N SER A 76 -3.94 3.70 -0.01
CA SER A 76 -2.54 3.28 0.07
C SER A 76 -1.67 4.44 0.51
N VAL A 77 -0.63 4.12 1.28
CA VAL A 77 0.40 5.08 1.70
C VAL A 77 1.73 4.64 1.11
N ARG A 78 2.34 5.51 0.30
CA ARG A 78 3.54 5.21 -0.50
C ARG A 78 4.61 6.27 -0.33
N SER A 79 5.81 5.84 0.06
CA SER A 79 7.01 6.69 0.06
C SER A 79 7.42 7.08 -1.36
N GLY A 80 7.93 8.30 -1.53
CA GLY A 80 8.45 8.79 -2.80
C GLY A 80 9.44 9.93 -2.63
N SER A 81 10.72 9.66 -2.81
CA SER A 81 11.80 10.66 -2.84
C SER A 81 12.01 11.24 -4.24
N ALA A 82 12.76 12.36 -4.35
CA ALA A 82 13.02 13.02 -5.62
C ALA A 82 13.82 12.15 -6.62
N ARG A 83 14.69 11.28 -6.10
CA ARG A 83 15.38 10.21 -6.85
C ARG A 83 14.86 8.85 -6.40
N SER A 84 14.95 7.85 -7.28
CA SER A 84 14.63 6.46 -6.91
C SER A 84 15.57 6.01 -5.78
N MET A 85 15.03 5.43 -4.72
CA MET A 85 15.81 4.95 -3.59
C MET A 85 15.30 3.58 -3.14
N PRO A 86 16.04 2.50 -3.43
CA PRO A 86 15.82 1.19 -2.83
C PRO A 86 15.97 1.25 -1.30
N GLY A 87 15.17 0.48 -0.58
CA GLY A 87 15.24 0.40 0.88
C GLY A 87 14.47 1.47 1.64
N MET A 88 13.70 2.31 0.94
CA MET A 88 12.62 3.09 1.55
C MET A 88 11.46 2.18 1.97
N MET A 89 10.60 2.69 2.85
CA MET A 89 9.43 1.97 3.38
C MET A 89 8.65 1.22 2.28
N GLU A 90 8.28 -0.02 2.58
CA GLU A 90 7.31 -0.78 1.79
C GLU A 90 5.97 -0.02 1.69
N THR A 91 5.21 -0.28 0.63
CA THR A 91 3.90 0.35 0.45
C THR A 91 2.89 -0.28 1.42
N ILE A 92 2.11 0.54 2.12
CA ILE A 92 0.96 0.05 2.88
C ILE A 92 -0.26 0.15 1.97
N LEU A 93 -0.95 -0.97 1.78
CA LEU A 93 -2.24 -1.03 1.09
C LEU A 93 -3.38 -1.22 2.09
N ASN A 94 -4.60 -0.96 1.64
CA ASN A 94 -5.85 -1.21 2.37
C ASN A 94 -5.96 -0.46 3.72
N LEU A 95 -5.23 0.65 3.89
CA LEU A 95 -5.29 1.47 5.11
C LEU A 95 -6.69 2.08 5.25
N GLY A 96 -7.26 1.97 6.45
CA GLY A 96 -8.63 2.31 6.79
C GLY A 96 -9.48 1.09 7.13
N LEU A 97 -8.95 -0.13 6.90
CA LEU A 97 -9.61 -1.36 7.34
C LEU A 97 -9.55 -1.51 8.86
N ASN A 98 -10.69 -1.89 9.42
CA ASN A 98 -10.94 -2.19 10.82
C ASN A 98 -12.08 -3.23 10.89
N ASP A 99 -12.43 -3.69 12.09
CA ASP A 99 -13.48 -4.73 12.27
C ASP A 99 -14.84 -4.34 11.69
N GLN A 100 -15.13 -3.05 11.53
CA GLN A 100 -16.40 -2.57 10.97
C GLN A 100 -16.36 -2.37 9.45
N SER A 101 -15.29 -1.77 8.94
CA SER A 101 -15.13 -1.46 7.52
C SER A 101 -14.84 -2.69 6.68
N VAL A 102 -14.23 -3.74 7.23
CA VAL A 102 -14.07 -5.02 6.53
C VAL A 102 -15.43 -5.64 6.19
N GLU A 103 -16.42 -5.52 7.08
CA GLU A 103 -17.79 -5.98 6.82
C GLU A 103 -18.51 -5.12 5.78
N GLY A 104 -18.25 -3.82 5.77
CA GLY A 104 -18.68 -2.92 4.70
C GLY A 104 -18.10 -3.36 3.35
N LEU A 105 -16.79 -3.57 3.29
CA LEU A 105 -16.09 -4.01 2.09
C LEU A 105 -16.62 -5.37 1.58
N ALA A 106 -16.83 -6.33 2.49
CA ALA A 106 -17.37 -7.66 2.17
C ALA A 106 -18.74 -7.55 1.49
N ARG A 107 -19.65 -6.74 2.06
CA ARG A 107 -20.99 -6.51 1.49
C ARG A 107 -20.95 -5.78 0.15
N ARG A 108 -20.11 -4.74 0.01
CA ARG A 108 -20.02 -3.94 -1.22
C ARG A 108 -19.44 -4.71 -2.40
N THR A 109 -18.56 -5.66 -2.12
CA THR A 109 -17.94 -6.49 -3.15
C THR A 109 -18.65 -7.83 -3.35
N ASN A 110 -19.63 -8.16 -2.49
CA ASN A 110 -20.23 -9.49 -2.40
C ASN A 110 -19.15 -10.60 -2.33
N ASN A 111 -18.06 -10.34 -1.64
CA ASN A 111 -16.87 -11.19 -1.62
C ASN A 111 -16.18 -11.10 -0.25
N ALA A 112 -16.75 -11.81 0.73
CA ALA A 112 -16.23 -11.84 2.10
C ALA A 112 -14.78 -12.38 2.13
N ARG A 113 -14.46 -13.39 1.32
CA ARG A 113 -13.11 -13.96 1.25
C ARG A 113 -12.09 -12.89 0.83
N PHE A 114 -12.38 -12.08 -0.19
CA PHE A 114 -11.54 -10.95 -0.59
C PHE A 114 -11.39 -9.90 0.53
N ALA A 115 -12.48 -9.48 1.16
CA ALA A 115 -12.43 -8.43 2.17
C ALA A 115 -11.57 -8.83 3.37
N TRP A 116 -11.73 -10.06 3.85
CA TRP A 116 -10.93 -10.59 4.95
C TRP A 116 -9.48 -10.90 4.54
N ASP A 117 -9.23 -11.28 3.28
CA ASP A 117 -7.87 -11.36 2.71
C ASP A 117 -7.17 -9.99 2.71
N ALA A 118 -7.87 -8.95 2.25
CA ALA A 118 -7.36 -7.58 2.27
C ALA A 118 -7.07 -7.11 3.70
N TYR A 119 -7.90 -7.52 4.67
CA TYR A 119 -7.72 -7.13 6.07
C TYR A 119 -6.53 -7.84 6.73
N ARG A 120 -6.34 -9.16 6.54
CA ARG A 120 -5.14 -9.84 7.06
C ARG A 120 -3.86 -9.23 6.51
N ARG A 121 -3.85 -8.87 5.22
CA ARG A 121 -2.70 -8.24 4.55
C ARG A 121 -2.43 -6.86 5.16
N PHE A 122 -3.48 -6.07 5.38
CA PHE A 122 -3.35 -4.78 6.06
C PHE A 122 -2.76 -4.91 7.45
N VAL A 123 -3.29 -5.80 8.29
CA VAL A 123 -2.79 -5.99 9.65
C VAL A 123 -1.33 -6.43 9.64
N GLN A 124 -0.96 -7.36 8.76
CA GLN A 124 0.42 -7.80 8.58
C GLN A 124 1.33 -6.64 8.15
N MET A 125 1.00 -5.94 7.06
CA MET A 125 1.78 -4.80 6.55
C MET A 125 1.90 -3.68 7.59
N TYR A 126 0.84 -3.36 8.31
CA TYR A 126 0.88 -2.31 9.32
C TYR A 126 1.77 -2.74 10.50
N ALA A 127 1.60 -3.97 10.99
CA ALA A 127 2.42 -4.53 12.06
C ALA A 127 3.91 -4.50 11.71
N THR A 128 4.29 -4.96 10.51
CA THR A 128 5.69 -5.03 10.09
C THR A 128 6.24 -3.65 9.73
N VAL A 129 5.57 -2.91 8.86
CA VAL A 129 6.13 -1.71 8.23
C VAL A 129 5.99 -0.47 9.12
N VAL A 130 4.85 -0.30 9.81
CA VAL A 130 4.63 0.87 10.68
C VAL A 130 5.27 0.66 12.05
N THR A 131 5.17 -0.55 12.59
CA THR A 131 5.59 -0.80 13.97
C THR A 131 6.87 -1.62 14.09
N GLY A 132 7.44 -2.11 12.99
CA GLY A 132 8.70 -2.85 12.99
C GLY A 132 8.61 -4.25 13.58
N LEU A 133 7.41 -4.87 13.63
CA LEU A 133 7.29 -6.25 14.09
C LEU A 133 7.93 -7.23 13.09
N PRO A 134 8.54 -8.35 13.55
CA PRO A 134 9.15 -9.32 12.67
C PRO A 134 8.15 -9.92 11.68
N LYS A 135 8.44 -9.77 10.38
CA LYS A 135 7.61 -10.31 9.28
C LYS A 135 7.50 -11.83 9.33
N GLU A 136 8.62 -12.51 9.62
CA GLU A 136 8.69 -13.98 9.69
C GLU A 136 7.72 -14.58 10.72
N GLU A 137 7.48 -13.91 11.85
CA GLU A 137 6.56 -14.42 12.87
C GLU A 137 5.10 -14.38 12.39
N LEU A 138 4.72 -13.35 11.62
CA LEU A 138 3.39 -13.24 11.00
C LEU A 138 3.25 -14.21 9.82
N GLU A 139 4.31 -14.38 9.01
CA GLU A 139 4.32 -15.36 7.92
C GLU A 139 4.27 -16.80 8.42
N GLY A 140 4.95 -17.10 9.54
CA GLY A 140 4.90 -18.40 10.19
C GLY A 140 3.48 -18.82 10.58
N ARG A 141 2.68 -17.88 11.10
CA ARG A 141 1.26 -18.11 11.41
C ARG A 141 0.42 -18.37 10.16
N LEU A 142 0.67 -17.64 9.07
CA LEU A 142 0.01 -17.89 7.78
C LEU A 142 0.39 -19.27 7.22
N ARG A 143 1.66 -19.66 7.30
CA ARG A 143 2.11 -21.00 6.88
C ARG A 143 1.42 -22.10 7.70
N ALA A 144 1.40 -21.98 9.03
CA ALA A 144 0.73 -22.92 9.91
C ALA A 144 -0.78 -23.05 9.61
N LEU A 145 -1.45 -21.93 9.29
CA LEU A 145 -2.84 -21.95 8.84
C LEU A 145 -3.00 -22.74 7.54
N LYS A 146 -2.17 -22.47 6.53
CA LYS A 146 -2.24 -23.15 5.22
C LYS A 146 -1.93 -24.64 5.33
N GLU A 147 -0.95 -25.02 6.13
CA GLU A 147 -0.62 -26.42 6.44
C GLU A 147 -1.81 -27.15 7.07
N ARG A 148 -2.46 -26.54 8.07
CA ARG A 148 -3.66 -27.11 8.71
C ARG A 148 -4.81 -27.31 7.72
N LEU A 149 -4.94 -26.42 6.74
CA LEU A 149 -5.98 -26.50 5.71
C LEU A 149 -5.58 -27.35 4.49
N LYS A 150 -4.33 -27.82 4.43
CA LYS A 150 -3.74 -28.43 3.22
C LYS A 150 -3.90 -27.53 1.98
N ALA A 151 -3.86 -26.21 2.18
CA ALA A 151 -3.98 -25.23 1.12
C ALA A 151 -2.61 -24.97 0.49
N MET A 152 -2.53 -25.11 -0.83
CA MET A 152 -1.31 -24.85 -1.62
C MET A 152 -1.07 -23.35 -1.80
N ASP A 153 -2.14 -22.57 -1.91
CA ASP A 153 -2.08 -21.13 -2.11
C ASP A 153 -3.22 -20.39 -1.38
N ASP A 154 -3.10 -19.06 -1.33
CA ASP A 154 -4.03 -18.21 -0.60
C ASP A 154 -5.45 -18.20 -1.19
N THR A 155 -5.65 -18.62 -2.45
CA THR A 155 -6.97 -18.67 -3.10
C THR A 155 -7.85 -19.78 -2.54
N GLN A 156 -7.24 -20.81 -1.95
CA GLN A 156 -7.92 -21.96 -1.36
C GLN A 156 -8.39 -21.73 0.08
N VAL A 157 -8.11 -20.54 0.65
CA VAL A 157 -8.48 -20.23 2.03
C VAL A 157 -9.76 -19.40 2.10
N GLY A 158 -10.72 -19.90 2.89
CA GLY A 158 -12.04 -19.30 3.12
C GLY A 158 -12.01 -18.07 4.04
N ALA A 159 -13.11 -17.30 4.02
CA ALA A 159 -13.24 -16.04 4.76
C ALA A 159 -13.12 -16.24 6.28
N GLU A 160 -13.74 -17.29 6.82
CA GLU A 160 -13.72 -17.68 8.22
C GLU A 160 -12.31 -18.01 8.73
N HIS A 161 -11.44 -18.50 7.86
CA HIS A 161 -10.04 -18.77 8.18
C HIS A 161 -9.20 -17.48 8.19
N TRP A 162 -9.49 -16.56 7.27
CA TRP A 162 -8.90 -15.21 7.30
C TRP A 162 -9.32 -14.40 8.52
N GLN A 163 -10.58 -14.47 8.93
CA GLN A 163 -11.06 -13.86 10.17
C GLN A 163 -10.28 -14.34 11.41
N LYS A 164 -10.05 -15.65 11.50
CA LYS A 164 -9.25 -16.25 12.57
C LYS A 164 -7.81 -15.75 12.52
N LEU A 165 -7.19 -15.70 11.34
CA LEU A 165 -5.82 -15.19 11.19
C LEU A 165 -5.69 -13.71 11.55
N VAL A 166 -6.66 -12.87 11.17
CA VAL A 166 -6.71 -11.46 11.60
C VAL A 166 -6.72 -11.36 13.12
N THR A 167 -7.56 -12.15 13.78
CA THR A 167 -7.61 -12.20 15.25
C THR A 167 -6.27 -12.61 15.85
N GLU A 168 -5.62 -13.64 15.30
CA GLU A 168 -4.29 -14.09 15.73
C GLU A 168 -3.22 -13.01 15.53
N TYR A 169 -3.24 -12.27 14.41
CA TYR A 169 -2.32 -11.17 14.14
C TYR A 169 -2.52 -10.00 15.11
N LYS A 170 -3.77 -9.62 15.40
CA LYS A 170 -4.07 -8.56 16.38
C LYS A 170 -3.66 -8.96 17.80
N HIS A 171 -3.85 -10.22 18.17
CA HIS A 171 -3.39 -10.74 19.46
C HIS A 171 -1.87 -10.65 19.56
N TYR A 172 -1.15 -11.13 18.54
CA TYR A 172 0.30 -11.02 18.45
C TYR A 172 0.79 -9.57 18.51
N PHE A 173 0.13 -8.66 17.79
CA PHE A 173 0.43 -7.24 17.84
C PHE A 173 0.31 -6.69 19.26
N LYS A 174 -0.79 -7.02 19.96
CA LYS A 174 -1.03 -6.60 21.34
C LYS A 174 0.03 -7.15 22.31
N GLU A 175 0.39 -8.41 22.15
CA GLU A 175 1.44 -9.06 22.95
C GLU A 175 2.79 -8.34 22.80
N LYS A 176 3.19 -8.01 21.57
CA LYS A 176 4.51 -7.40 21.30
C LYS A 176 4.56 -5.88 21.52
N LYS A 177 3.45 -5.17 21.38
CA LYS A 177 3.38 -3.71 21.50
C LYS A 177 2.77 -3.21 22.81
N GLY A 178 2.17 -4.09 23.60
CA GLY A 178 1.48 -3.71 24.84
C GLY A 178 0.18 -2.93 24.62
N GLN A 179 -0.23 -2.72 23.37
CA GLN A 179 -1.43 -1.96 23.00
C GLN A 179 -2.17 -2.66 21.86
N PRO A 180 -3.51 -2.54 21.76
CA PRO A 180 -4.28 -3.17 20.70
C PRO A 180 -3.90 -2.62 19.31
N PHE A 181 -4.19 -3.39 18.27
CA PHE A 181 -4.10 -2.91 16.89
C PHE A 181 -5.00 -1.68 16.72
N PRO A 182 -4.56 -0.61 16.02
CA PRO A 182 -5.36 0.60 15.87
C PRO A 182 -6.58 0.35 14.99
N GLU A 183 -7.79 0.44 15.55
CA GLU A 183 -9.05 0.34 14.81
C GLU A 183 -9.49 1.70 14.22
N ASN A 184 -8.95 2.80 14.73
CA ASN A 184 -9.25 4.15 14.25
C ASN A 184 -8.46 4.46 12.96
N PRO A 185 -9.14 4.67 11.81
CA PRO A 185 -8.47 4.95 10.53
C PRO A 185 -7.54 6.17 10.57
N ALA A 186 -7.88 7.19 11.37
CA ALA A 186 -7.04 8.38 11.50
C ALA A 186 -5.71 8.07 12.20
N GLU A 187 -5.74 7.26 13.25
CA GLU A 187 -4.54 6.80 13.95
C GLU A 187 -3.67 5.94 13.04
N GLN A 188 -4.28 5.05 12.26
CA GLN A 188 -3.58 4.25 11.24
C GLN A 188 -2.86 5.16 10.23
N LEU A 189 -3.54 6.20 9.73
CA LEU A 189 -2.98 7.13 8.74
C LEU A 189 -1.77 7.88 9.30
N TRP A 190 -1.87 8.39 10.54
CA TRP A 190 -0.76 9.10 11.19
C TRP A 190 0.42 8.19 11.51
N GLY A 191 0.16 6.95 11.94
CA GLY A 191 1.20 5.93 12.10
C GLY A 191 1.94 5.67 10.78
N ALA A 192 1.21 5.51 9.68
CA ALA A 192 1.78 5.30 8.36
C ALA A 192 2.59 6.51 7.86
N ILE A 193 2.10 7.75 8.06
CA ILE A 193 2.82 8.98 7.68
C ILE A 193 4.15 9.08 8.46
N GLY A 194 4.11 8.86 9.78
CA GLY A 194 5.30 8.84 10.62
C GLY A 194 6.31 7.81 10.14
N ALA A 195 5.88 6.57 9.94
CA ALA A 195 6.75 5.50 9.48
C ALA A 195 7.38 5.77 8.09
N VAL A 196 6.66 6.43 7.18
CA VAL A 196 7.26 6.87 5.90
C VAL A 196 8.38 7.88 6.14
N PHE A 197 8.19 8.87 7.01
CA PHE A 197 9.23 9.83 7.33
C PHE A 197 10.43 9.17 8.01
N GLU A 198 10.21 8.27 8.98
CA GLU A 198 11.28 7.51 9.64
C GLU A 198 12.09 6.67 8.65
N SER A 199 11.43 6.08 7.65
CA SER A 199 12.09 5.21 6.68
C SER A 199 13.16 5.92 5.86
N TRP A 200 13.12 7.25 5.78
CA TRP A 200 14.19 8.04 5.18
C TRP A 200 15.54 7.81 5.86
N MET A 201 15.52 7.55 7.17
CA MET A 201 16.70 7.31 8.00
C MET A 201 16.98 5.83 8.24
N ALA A 202 16.23 4.92 7.61
CA ALA A 202 16.51 3.49 7.68
C ALA A 202 17.94 3.20 7.17
N GLU A 203 18.64 2.26 7.83
CA GLU A 203 20.04 1.93 7.54
C GLU A 203 20.29 1.65 6.05
N LYS A 204 19.38 0.89 5.42
CA LYS A 204 19.43 0.59 3.99
C LYS A 204 19.33 1.85 3.12
N ALA A 205 18.44 2.78 3.46
CA ALA A 205 18.27 4.04 2.73
C ALA A 205 19.48 4.99 2.91
N VAL A 206 20.01 5.08 4.14
CA VAL A 206 21.23 5.85 4.44
C VAL A 206 22.43 5.28 3.68
N THR A 207 22.60 3.96 3.73
CA THR A 207 23.69 3.25 3.04
C THR A 207 23.60 3.44 1.53
N TYR A 208 22.39 3.32 0.95
CA TYR A 208 22.18 3.55 -0.48
C TYR A 208 22.57 4.97 -0.88
N ARG A 209 22.11 5.99 -0.15
CA ARG A 209 22.50 7.39 -0.44
C ARG A 209 24.00 7.61 -0.36
N ARG A 210 24.69 6.98 0.60
CA ARG A 210 26.14 7.07 0.74
C ARG A 210 26.88 6.43 -0.44
N VAL A 211 26.48 5.22 -0.84
CA VAL A 211 27.12 4.46 -1.93
C VAL A 211 26.89 5.14 -3.28
N GLU A 212 25.68 5.65 -3.52
CA GLU A 212 25.31 6.32 -4.77
C GLU A 212 25.66 7.82 -4.80
N HIS A 213 26.40 8.31 -3.79
CA HIS A 213 26.79 9.71 -3.64
C HIS A 213 25.62 10.71 -3.75
N ILE A 214 24.45 10.34 -3.22
CA ILE A 214 23.24 11.17 -3.27
C ILE A 214 23.26 12.16 -2.11
N THR A 215 23.44 13.45 -2.44
CA THR A 215 23.42 14.57 -1.48
C THR A 215 22.31 15.57 -1.84
N GLY A 216 22.00 16.49 -0.92
CA GLY A 216 21.08 17.61 -1.18
C GLY A 216 19.58 17.28 -1.18
N LEU A 217 19.19 16.03 -0.93
CA LEU A 217 17.77 15.66 -0.81
C LEU A 217 17.21 16.00 0.59
N LEU A 218 16.06 16.67 0.62
CA LEU A 218 15.37 17.05 1.86
C LEU A 218 14.79 15.87 2.63
N GLY A 219 14.31 14.85 1.93
CA GLY A 219 13.54 13.77 2.54
C GLY A 219 12.71 12.99 1.52
N THR A 220 11.72 12.27 2.03
CA THR A 220 10.70 11.57 1.23
C THR A 220 9.35 12.26 1.31
N ALA A 221 8.61 12.25 0.20
CA ALA A 221 7.19 12.58 0.20
C ALA A 221 6.35 11.36 0.62
N VAL A 222 5.12 11.63 1.05
CA VAL A 222 4.10 10.62 1.38
C VAL A 222 2.97 10.76 0.37
N ASN A 223 2.67 9.71 -0.38
CA ASN A 223 1.54 9.70 -1.31
C ASN A 223 0.40 8.90 -0.69
N VAL A 224 -0.73 9.57 -0.45
CA VAL A 224 -1.96 8.97 0.07
C VAL A 224 -2.94 8.89 -1.09
N VAL A 225 -3.23 7.69 -1.57
CA VAL A 225 -3.98 7.46 -2.81
C VAL A 225 -5.10 6.46 -2.54
N GLN A 226 -6.32 6.72 -3.04
CA GLN A 226 -7.43 5.78 -2.88
C GLN A 226 -7.06 4.39 -3.39
N MET A 227 -7.53 3.36 -2.71
CA MET A 227 -7.37 1.99 -3.14
C MET A 227 -8.22 1.71 -4.38
N VAL A 228 -7.61 0.98 -5.32
CA VAL A 228 -8.29 0.22 -6.36
C VAL A 228 -7.85 -1.23 -6.22
N PHE A 229 -8.76 -2.17 -6.49
CA PHE A 229 -8.54 -3.58 -6.18
C PHE A 229 -8.39 -4.39 -7.46
N GLY A 230 -7.24 -5.05 -7.63
CA GLY A 230 -7.01 -6.03 -8.67
C GLY A 230 -7.46 -7.45 -8.28
N ASN A 231 -7.90 -7.66 -7.04
CA ASN A 231 -8.19 -8.96 -6.42
C ASN A 231 -9.67 -9.15 -6.02
N THR A 232 -10.59 -8.49 -6.72
CA THR A 232 -12.04 -8.66 -6.49
C THR A 232 -12.67 -9.82 -7.25
N GLY A 233 -11.92 -10.48 -8.15
CA GLY A 233 -12.38 -11.60 -8.98
C GLY A 233 -11.65 -11.66 -10.31
N ASP A 234 -12.16 -12.49 -11.23
CA ASP A 234 -11.48 -12.79 -12.50
C ASP A 234 -11.48 -11.62 -13.50
N ASN A 235 -12.41 -10.67 -13.33
CA ASN A 235 -12.46 -9.43 -14.11
C ASN A 235 -11.64 -8.29 -13.50
N SER A 236 -10.65 -8.62 -12.66
CA SER A 236 -9.78 -7.67 -11.98
C SER A 236 -8.35 -8.16 -12.04
N GLY A 237 -7.39 -7.25 -12.00
CA GLY A 237 -5.98 -7.63 -11.88
C GLY A 237 -5.05 -6.44 -11.77
N THR A 238 -3.76 -6.76 -11.78
CA THR A 238 -2.68 -5.79 -11.63
C THR A 238 -1.54 -6.17 -12.56
N GLY A 239 -0.77 -5.19 -13.02
CA GLY A 239 0.38 -5.46 -13.88
C GLY A 239 1.38 -4.32 -13.87
N VAL A 240 2.53 -4.59 -14.47
CA VAL A 240 3.61 -3.64 -14.69
C VAL A 240 3.97 -3.72 -16.17
N CYS A 241 4.11 -2.55 -16.81
CA CYS A 241 4.43 -2.47 -18.22
C CYS A 241 5.57 -1.48 -18.49
N PHE A 242 6.23 -1.69 -19.62
CA PHE A 242 7.19 -0.81 -20.24
C PHE A 242 6.75 -0.56 -21.67
N THR A 243 6.93 0.67 -22.15
CA THR A 243 6.58 1.05 -23.54
C THR A 243 7.52 0.45 -24.59
N ARG A 244 8.62 -0.16 -24.15
CA ARG A 244 9.65 -0.86 -24.93
C ARG A 244 10.21 -2.00 -24.08
N ASP A 245 10.78 -3.01 -24.72
CA ASP A 245 11.50 -4.06 -24.02
C ASP A 245 12.69 -3.44 -23.25
N PRO A 246 12.74 -3.55 -21.91
CA PRO A 246 13.80 -2.94 -21.12
C PRO A 246 15.16 -3.65 -21.25
N SER A 247 15.19 -4.86 -21.82
CA SER A 247 16.40 -5.67 -22.02
C SER A 247 17.01 -5.45 -23.40
N THR A 248 16.18 -5.39 -24.46
CA THR A 248 16.64 -5.28 -25.85
C THR A 248 16.51 -3.87 -26.42
N GLY A 249 15.64 -3.03 -25.85
CA GLY A 249 15.27 -1.72 -26.39
C GLY A 249 14.27 -1.77 -27.55
N GLU A 250 13.79 -2.97 -27.92
CA GLU A 250 12.80 -3.18 -28.97
C GLU A 250 11.51 -2.40 -28.67
N LYS A 251 10.90 -1.84 -29.72
CA LYS A 251 9.62 -1.13 -29.62
C LYS A 251 8.45 -2.12 -29.52
N SER A 252 8.39 -2.85 -28.42
CA SER A 252 7.31 -3.76 -28.07
C SER A 252 6.68 -3.36 -26.73
N PHE A 253 5.36 -3.53 -26.60
CA PHE A 253 4.68 -3.30 -25.32
C PHE A 253 4.95 -4.49 -24.41
N TYR A 254 5.89 -4.29 -23.49
CA TYR A 254 6.47 -5.35 -22.67
C TYR A 254 5.94 -5.28 -21.24
N GLY A 255 5.66 -6.42 -20.63
CA GLY A 255 5.38 -6.49 -19.20
C GLY A 255 4.54 -7.68 -18.81
N ASP A 256 4.11 -7.65 -17.56
CA ASP A 256 3.53 -8.78 -16.85
C ASP A 256 2.26 -8.39 -16.10
N PHE A 257 1.33 -9.32 -16.01
CA PHE A 257 0.03 -9.14 -15.36
C PHE A 257 -0.39 -10.36 -14.54
N LEU A 258 -1.13 -10.13 -13.46
CA LEU A 258 -1.82 -11.14 -12.67
C LEU A 258 -3.30 -10.79 -12.54
N ALA A 259 -4.16 -11.73 -12.93
CA ALA A 259 -5.59 -11.67 -12.65
C ALA A 259 -5.87 -12.02 -11.18
N ASN A 260 -6.88 -11.37 -10.61
CA ASN A 260 -7.33 -11.55 -9.25
C ASN A 260 -6.18 -11.46 -8.22
N ALA A 261 -5.41 -10.36 -8.27
CA ALA A 261 -4.18 -10.16 -7.50
C ALA A 261 -3.98 -8.70 -7.07
N GLN A 262 -3.17 -8.47 -6.04
CA GLN A 262 -2.67 -7.13 -5.68
C GLN A 262 -1.25 -6.93 -6.21
N GLY A 263 -0.81 -5.67 -6.35
CA GLY A 263 0.52 -5.35 -6.89
C GLY A 263 1.67 -6.03 -6.13
N GLU A 264 1.49 -6.31 -4.85
CA GLU A 264 2.44 -7.08 -4.04
C GLU A 264 2.69 -8.49 -4.62
N ASP A 265 1.65 -9.17 -5.10
CA ASP A 265 1.76 -10.55 -5.61
C ASP A 265 2.60 -10.61 -6.91
N VAL A 266 2.60 -9.52 -7.70
CA VAL A 266 3.44 -9.40 -8.91
C VAL A 266 4.91 -9.25 -8.54
N VAL A 267 5.21 -8.52 -7.45
CA VAL A 267 6.59 -8.24 -7.02
C VAL A 267 7.17 -9.39 -6.19
N ALA A 268 6.34 -10.05 -5.37
CA ALA A 268 6.78 -11.10 -4.46
C ALA A 268 7.07 -12.44 -5.18
N GLY A 269 6.62 -12.63 -6.43
CA GLY A 269 6.85 -13.86 -7.19
C GLY A 269 6.12 -15.09 -6.64
N ILE A 270 5.13 -14.90 -5.76
CA ILE A 270 4.33 -15.99 -5.16
C ILE A 270 3.47 -16.67 -6.22
N ARG A 271 3.00 -15.89 -7.21
CA ARG A 271 2.24 -16.38 -8.36
C ARG A 271 3.01 -16.03 -9.63
N THR A 272 3.04 -16.97 -10.58
CA THR A 272 3.68 -16.74 -11.89
C THR A 272 2.86 -15.73 -12.68
N PRO A 273 3.40 -14.52 -12.97
CA PRO A 273 2.71 -13.58 -13.83
C PRO A 273 2.61 -14.10 -15.27
N VAL A 274 1.65 -13.58 -16.02
CA VAL A 274 1.53 -13.85 -17.45
C VAL A 274 1.93 -12.62 -18.26
N PRO A 275 2.53 -12.79 -19.45
CA PRO A 275 2.89 -11.66 -20.32
C PRO A 275 1.67 -10.80 -20.66
N LEU A 276 1.84 -9.48 -20.75
CA LEU A 276 0.75 -8.54 -21.04
C LEU A 276 -0.01 -8.82 -22.34
N ARG A 277 0.63 -9.42 -23.34
CA ARG A 277 -0.05 -9.87 -24.57
C ARG A 277 -1.20 -10.85 -24.30
N GLU A 278 -1.19 -11.56 -23.17
CA GLU A 278 -2.29 -12.44 -22.77
C GLU A 278 -3.53 -11.64 -22.30
N LEU A 279 -3.39 -10.36 -21.97
CA LEU A 279 -4.49 -9.51 -21.57
C LEU A 279 -5.49 -9.34 -22.74
N GLU A 280 -4.99 -9.17 -23.97
CA GLU A 280 -5.84 -9.11 -25.17
C GLU A 280 -6.73 -10.34 -25.31
N ARG A 281 -6.22 -11.52 -24.92
CA ARG A 281 -6.98 -12.78 -24.98
C ARG A 281 -7.95 -12.95 -23.81
N ARG A 282 -7.54 -12.58 -22.60
CA ARG A 282 -8.29 -12.85 -21.36
C ARG A 282 -9.32 -11.76 -21.04
N MET A 283 -9.01 -10.52 -21.39
CA MET A 283 -9.82 -9.34 -21.09
C MET A 283 -9.83 -8.39 -22.31
N PRO A 284 -10.40 -8.79 -23.47
CA PRO A 284 -10.29 -8.06 -24.74
C PRO A 284 -10.91 -6.65 -24.76
N LYS A 285 -11.62 -6.26 -23.69
CA LYS A 285 -12.24 -4.93 -23.54
C LYS A 285 -11.38 -3.96 -22.72
N VAL A 286 -10.26 -4.43 -22.18
CA VAL A 286 -9.25 -3.68 -21.40
C VAL A 286 -8.05 -3.42 -22.30
#